data_AF-A0A939WCL7-F1
#
_entry.id   AF-A0A939WCL7-F1
#
_cell.length_a   1.000
_cell.length_b   1.000
_cell.length_c   1.000
_cell.angle_alpha   90.00
_cell.angle_beta   90.00
_cell.angle_gamma   90.00
#
_symmetry.space_group_name_H-M   'P 1'
#
loop_
_entity.id
_entity.type
_entity.pdbx_description
1 polymer ?
#
loop_
_entity_poly.entity_id
_entity_poly.type
_entity_poly.pdbx_seq_one_letter_code
_entity_poly.pdbx_strand_id
1 'polypeptide(L)'
;TNDVMDPLNFTARKIAGNLQRMIREAREAAGPHLAVLLVCPPPLPTRGVWELVGMYGCEKELLEQDLAPALAKAAAEEGAHFLDAKASVPEFDAEDGFHLSVDSHRSLGRACGEVLRHMLLG
;
A
#
# COMPACT_ATOMS: atom_id res chain seq x y z
N THR A 1 4.61 -2.97 0.35
CA THR A 1 5.60 -3.23 -0.72
C THR A 1 6.65 -4.21 -0.23
N ASN A 2 7.42 -3.90 0.81
CA ASN A 2 8.53 -4.79 1.22
C ASN A 2 8.13 -6.15 1.79
N ASP A 3 6.94 -6.26 2.39
CA ASP A 3 6.42 -7.50 2.97
C ASP A 3 6.35 -8.68 2.00
N VAL A 4 6.28 -8.43 0.68
CA VAL A 4 6.24 -9.51 -0.32
C VAL A 4 7.62 -10.02 -0.73
N MET A 5 8.70 -9.35 -0.27
CA MET A 5 10.08 -9.75 -0.56
C MET A 5 10.61 -10.67 0.55
N ASP A 6 11.67 -11.44 0.25
CA ASP A 6 12.38 -12.20 1.27
C ASP A 6 12.97 -11.23 2.33
N PRO A 7 13.09 -11.70 3.58
CA PRO A 7 12.71 -13.03 4.07
C PRO A 7 11.23 -13.15 4.45
N LEU A 8 10.39 -12.15 4.16
CA LEU A 8 9.02 -12.08 4.69
C LEU A 8 8.02 -12.90 3.87
N ASN A 9 8.01 -12.74 2.55
CA ASN A 9 7.12 -13.48 1.64
C ASN A 9 5.65 -13.52 2.10
N PHE A 10 5.12 -12.38 2.53
CA PHE A 10 3.76 -12.31 3.01
C PHE A 10 2.73 -12.25 1.88
N THR A 11 1.67 -13.03 2.06
CA THR A 11 0.45 -12.93 1.25
C THR A 11 -0.31 -11.64 1.57
N ALA A 12 -1.17 -11.20 0.66
CA ALA A 12 -2.04 -10.03 0.80
C ALA A 12 -2.88 -10.11 2.07
N ARG A 13 -3.35 -11.31 2.42
CA ARG A 13 -4.08 -11.58 3.66
C ARG A 13 -3.22 -11.30 4.90
N LYS A 14 -1.96 -11.75 4.91
CA LYS A 14 -1.04 -11.54 6.04
C LYS A 14 -0.68 -10.06 6.17
N ILE A 15 -0.42 -9.38 5.06
CA ILE A 15 -0.16 -7.94 5.02
C ILE A 15 -1.37 -7.16 5.56
N ALA A 16 -2.57 -7.45 5.06
CA ALA A 16 -3.82 -6.84 5.52
C ALA A 16 -4.01 -7.00 7.04
N GLY A 17 -3.82 -8.21 7.58
CA GLY A 17 -3.95 -8.46 9.02
C GLY A 17 -2.90 -7.72 9.87
N ASN A 18 -1.67 -7.56 9.37
CA ASN A 18 -0.66 -6.74 10.03
C ASN A 18 -1.06 -5.26 10.05
N LEU A 19 -1.61 -4.74 8.95
CA LEU A 19 -2.08 -3.36 8.86
C LEU A 19 -3.29 -3.09 9.76
N GLN A 20 -4.22 -4.04 9.88
CA GLN A 20 -5.33 -3.96 10.85
C GLN A 20 -4.80 -3.79 12.28
N ARG A 21 -3.82 -4.62 12.65
CA ARG A 21 -3.17 -4.50 13.96
C ARG A 21 -2.50 -3.13 14.14
N MET A 22 -1.80 -2.61 13.12
CA MET A 22 -1.19 -1.27 13.20
C MET A 22 -2.23 -0.15 13.36
N ILE A 23 -3.40 -0.26 12.72
CA ILE A 23 -4.51 0.70 12.91
C ILE A 23 -4.99 0.71 14.37
N ARG A 24 -5.15 -0.48 14.97
CA ARG A 24 -5.57 -0.62 16.37
C ARG A 24 -4.51 -0.06 17.32
N GLU A 25 -3.25 -0.42 17.13
CA GLU A 25 -2.11 0.09 17.92
C GLU A 25 -2.01 1.63 17.82
N ALA A 26 -2.22 2.21 16.64
CA ALA A 26 -2.21 3.67 16.46
C ALA A 26 -3.35 4.37 17.22
N ARG A 27 -4.56 3.78 17.24
CA ARG A 27 -5.71 4.31 18.00
C ARG A 27 -5.58 4.12 19.50
N GLU A 28 -4.95 3.03 19.94
CA GLU A 28 -4.61 2.86 21.36
C GLU A 28 -3.65 3.97 21.82
N ALA A 29 -2.67 4.33 21.00
CA ALA A 29 -1.68 5.37 21.33
C ALA A 29 -2.20 6.81 21.20
N ALA A 30 -2.97 7.12 20.16
CA ALA A 30 -3.40 8.49 19.84
C ALA A 30 -4.87 8.80 20.18
N GLY A 31 -5.64 7.78 20.58
CA GLY A 31 -7.05 7.88 20.93
C GLY A 31 -7.98 7.17 19.93
N PRO A 32 -9.14 6.68 20.40
CA PRO A 32 -10.05 5.83 19.61
C PRO A 32 -10.65 6.54 18.38
N HIS A 33 -10.59 7.88 18.35
CA HIS A 33 -11.11 8.71 17.27
C HIS A 33 -10.06 9.10 16.22
N LEU A 34 -8.83 8.55 16.28
CA LEU A 34 -7.84 8.77 15.23
C LEU A 34 -8.40 8.31 13.88
N ALA A 35 -8.57 9.27 12.97
CA ALA A 35 -8.91 9.01 11.58
C ALA A 35 -7.68 8.44 10.86
N VAL A 36 -7.86 7.33 10.14
CA VAL A 36 -6.79 6.63 9.43
C VAL A 36 -7.16 6.48 7.97
N LEU A 37 -6.20 6.77 7.09
CA LEU A 37 -6.25 6.47 5.67
C LEU A 37 -5.24 5.35 5.37
N LEU A 38 -5.73 4.19 4.98
CA LEU A 38 -4.92 3.09 4.48
C LEU A 38 -4.70 3.25 2.98
N VAL A 39 -3.45 3.40 2.56
CA VAL A 39 -3.07 3.55 1.15
C VAL A 39 -2.50 2.22 0.63
N CYS A 40 -3.18 1.59 -0.32
CA CYS A 40 -2.59 0.49 -1.09
C CYS A 40 -1.58 1.09 -2.09
N PRO A 41 -0.34 0.58 -2.15
CA PRO A 41 0.64 1.05 -3.12
C PRO A 41 0.22 0.72 -4.55
N PRO A 42 0.85 1.33 -5.57
CA PRO A 42 0.74 0.86 -6.95
C PRO A 42 1.06 -0.63 -7.08
N PRO A 43 0.55 -1.31 -8.12
CA PRO A 43 0.95 -2.68 -8.43
C PRO A 43 2.46 -2.79 -8.52
N LEU A 44 3.00 -3.87 -7.94
CA LEU A 44 4.43 -4.13 -8.06
C LEU A 44 4.78 -4.38 -9.53
N PRO A 45 5.95 -3.90 -9.98
CA PRO A 45 6.33 -4.03 -11.37
C PRO A 45 6.55 -5.50 -11.71
N THR A 46 6.10 -5.94 -12.88
CA THR A 46 6.34 -7.30 -13.39
C THR A 46 7.57 -7.38 -14.30
N ARG A 47 8.10 -6.22 -14.73
CA ARG A 47 9.32 -6.06 -15.54
C ARG A 47 10.46 -5.53 -14.67
N GLY A 48 11.69 -5.99 -14.89
CA GLY A 48 12.85 -5.71 -14.00
C GLY A 48 12.79 -6.45 -12.67
N VAL A 49 11.62 -6.96 -12.29
CA VAL A 49 11.40 -7.71 -11.06
C VAL A 49 12.27 -8.96 -10.97
N TRP A 50 12.68 -9.60 -12.07
CA TRP A 50 13.56 -10.78 -12.01
C TRP A 50 15.00 -10.46 -11.57
N GLU A 51 15.51 -9.27 -11.89
CA GLU A 51 16.79 -8.79 -11.35
C GLU A 51 16.64 -8.45 -9.86
N LEU A 52 15.50 -7.89 -9.47
CA LEU A 52 15.16 -7.64 -8.06
C LEU A 52 14.88 -8.93 -7.27
N VAL A 53 14.24 -9.95 -7.86
CA VAL A 53 14.02 -11.31 -7.31
C VAL A 53 15.37 -11.99 -7.09
N GLY A 54 16.30 -11.84 -8.02
CA GLY A 54 17.66 -12.35 -7.86
C GLY A 54 18.45 -11.62 -6.76
N MET A 55 18.20 -10.32 -6.56
CA MET A 55 18.90 -9.50 -5.58
C MET A 55 18.30 -9.56 -4.17
N TYR A 56 16.97 -9.69 -4.07
CA TYR A 56 16.23 -9.65 -2.81
C TYR A 56 15.64 -10.99 -2.41
N GLY A 57 15.46 -11.96 -3.33
CA GLY A 57 14.68 -13.17 -3.10
C GLY A 57 13.19 -12.86 -3.00
N CYS A 58 12.34 -13.50 -3.81
CA CYS A 58 10.90 -13.49 -3.60
C CYS A 58 10.19 -14.51 -4.50
N GLU A 59 9.01 -14.97 -4.05
CA GLU A 59 8.12 -15.79 -4.87
C GLU A 59 7.37 -14.91 -5.89
N LYS A 60 7.41 -15.29 -7.17
CA LYS A 60 6.78 -14.56 -8.28
C LYS A 60 5.29 -14.29 -8.01
N GLU A 61 4.60 -15.28 -7.47
CA GLU A 61 3.18 -15.24 -7.16
C GLU A 61 2.84 -14.16 -6.13
N LEU A 62 3.78 -13.84 -5.24
CA LEU A 62 3.62 -12.78 -4.24
C LEU A 62 3.89 -11.38 -4.79
N LEU A 63 4.68 -11.26 -5.86
CA LEU A 63 4.85 -9.99 -6.56
C LEU A 63 3.63 -9.65 -7.42
N GLU A 64 3.00 -10.66 -8.02
CA GLU A 64 1.85 -10.50 -8.92
C GLU A 64 0.51 -10.39 -8.19
N GLN A 65 0.48 -10.60 -6.87
CA GLN A 65 -0.76 -10.57 -6.10
C GLN A 65 -1.39 -9.17 -6.05
N ASP A 66 -2.71 -9.11 -6.17
CA ASP A 66 -3.46 -7.88 -5.96
C ASP A 66 -3.69 -7.65 -4.46
N LEU A 67 -3.05 -6.61 -3.92
CA LEU A 67 -3.18 -6.22 -2.52
C LEU A 67 -4.49 -5.46 -2.24
N ALA A 68 -5.05 -4.78 -3.25
CA ALA A 68 -6.12 -3.81 -3.04
C ALA A 68 -7.39 -4.42 -2.40
N PRO A 69 -7.90 -5.59 -2.83
CA PRO A 69 -9.09 -6.19 -2.22
C PRO A 69 -8.92 -6.54 -0.73
N ALA A 70 -7.75 -7.07 -0.37
CA ALA A 70 -7.47 -7.46 1.01
C ALA A 70 -7.30 -6.23 1.92
N LEU A 71 -6.59 -5.21 1.44
CA LEU A 71 -6.38 -3.96 2.19
C LEU A 71 -7.67 -3.15 2.30
N ALA A 72 -8.49 -3.07 1.25
CA ALA A 72 -9.79 -2.40 1.29
C ALA A 72 -10.72 -3.04 2.33
N LYS A 73 -10.77 -4.39 2.35
CA LYS A 73 -11.52 -5.13 3.36
C LYS A 73 -11.01 -4.84 4.78
N ALA A 74 -9.69 -4.88 4.98
CA ALA A 74 -9.07 -4.57 6.26
C ALA A 74 -9.39 -3.16 6.75
N ALA A 75 -9.29 -2.17 5.87
CA ALA A 75 -9.65 -0.78 6.20
C ALA A 75 -11.12 -0.67 6.62
N ALA A 76 -12.04 -1.29 5.87
CA ALA A 76 -13.47 -1.28 6.20
C ALA A 76 -13.78 -1.95 7.55
N GLU A 77 -13.16 -3.10 7.85
CA GLU A 77 -13.32 -3.81 9.13
C GLU A 77 -12.82 -2.98 10.33
N GLU A 78 -11.81 -2.13 10.14
CA GLU A 78 -11.32 -1.20 11.16
C GLU A 78 -12.00 0.17 11.11
N GLY A 79 -12.97 0.40 10.22
CA GLY A 79 -13.54 1.74 10.02
C GLY A 79 -12.49 2.80 9.66
N ALA A 80 -11.47 2.42 8.90
CA ALA A 80 -10.49 3.31 8.28
C ALA A 80 -10.90 3.65 6.84
N HIS A 81 -10.41 4.77 6.34
CA HIS A 81 -10.55 5.12 4.93
C HIS A 81 -9.55 4.33 4.10
N PHE A 82 -9.86 4.13 2.82
CA PHE A 82 -9.02 3.38 1.88
C PHE A 82 -8.77 4.18 0.61
N LEU A 83 -7.53 4.13 0.13
CA LEU A 83 -7.13 4.65 -1.18
C LEU A 83 -6.31 3.60 -1.91
N ASP A 84 -6.73 3.23 -3.11
CA ASP A 84 -5.90 2.47 -4.05
C ASP A 84 -5.07 3.45 -4.89
N ALA A 85 -3.75 3.47 -4.67
CA ALA A 85 -2.86 4.35 -5.41
C ALA A 85 -2.87 4.07 -6.91
N LYS A 86 -3.23 2.86 -7.35
CA LYS A 86 -3.27 2.45 -8.76
C LYS A 86 -4.06 3.40 -9.66
N ALA A 87 -5.13 3.99 -9.11
CA ALA A 87 -5.96 4.94 -9.86
C ALA A 87 -5.21 6.24 -10.21
N SER A 88 -4.26 6.65 -9.38
CA SER A 88 -3.46 7.88 -9.56
C SER A 88 -2.05 7.61 -10.10
N VAL A 89 -1.52 6.43 -9.82
CA VAL A 89 -0.17 5.97 -10.15
C VAL A 89 -0.29 4.50 -10.55
N PRO A 90 -0.45 4.21 -11.86
CA PRO A 90 -0.72 2.85 -12.33
C PRO A 90 0.43 1.85 -12.12
N GLU A 91 1.66 2.33 -12.01
CA GLU A 91 2.88 1.54 -11.85
C GLU A 91 3.98 2.37 -11.17
N PHE A 92 5.03 1.68 -10.68
CA PHE A 92 6.28 2.32 -10.27
C PHE A 92 7.07 2.73 -11.52
N ASP A 93 7.48 3.99 -11.58
CA ASP A 93 7.98 4.65 -12.80
C ASP A 93 9.32 5.38 -12.61
N ALA A 94 9.99 5.19 -11.46
CA ALA A 94 11.37 5.61 -11.31
C ALA A 94 12.33 4.73 -12.12
N GLU A 95 13.54 5.23 -12.37
CA GLU A 95 14.56 4.53 -13.17
C GLU A 95 14.99 3.18 -12.57
N ASP A 96 14.86 3.01 -11.26
CA ASP A 96 15.16 1.74 -10.57
C ASP A 96 14.04 0.70 -10.71
N GLY A 97 12.91 1.06 -11.31
CA GLY A 97 11.77 0.20 -11.52
C GLY A 97 11.10 -0.26 -10.22
N PHE A 98 11.32 0.37 -9.07
CA PHE A 98 10.70 0.01 -7.78
C PHE A 98 10.16 1.22 -7.01
N HIS A 99 10.59 2.42 -7.35
CA HIS A 99 10.16 3.67 -6.72
C HIS A 99 9.31 4.53 -7.67
N LEU A 100 8.80 5.63 -7.13
CA LEU A 100 8.02 6.60 -7.87
C LEU A 100 8.89 7.73 -8.41
N SER A 101 8.59 8.17 -9.62
CA SER A 101 9.10 9.43 -10.15
C SER A 101 8.58 10.61 -9.34
N VAL A 102 9.18 11.78 -9.55
CA VAL A 102 8.71 13.04 -8.94
C VAL A 102 7.26 13.33 -9.32
N ASP A 103 6.84 13.04 -10.55
CA ASP A 103 5.49 13.30 -11.02
C ASP A 103 4.49 12.30 -10.43
N SER A 104 4.86 11.02 -10.30
CA SER A 104 4.04 10.02 -9.61
C SER A 104 3.88 10.32 -8.13
N HIS A 105 4.92 10.81 -7.46
CA HIS A 105 4.81 11.34 -6.09
C HIS A 105 3.81 12.51 -6.00
N ARG A 106 3.81 13.43 -6.97
CA ARG A 106 2.84 14.55 -7.01
C ARG A 106 1.42 14.05 -7.23
N SER A 107 1.21 13.09 -8.13
CA SER A 107 -0.11 12.51 -8.42
C SER A 107 -0.69 11.80 -7.20
N LEU A 108 0.11 10.95 -6.54
CA LEU A 108 -0.31 10.28 -5.31
C LEU A 108 -0.61 11.29 -4.18
N GLY A 109 0.24 12.31 -4.03
CA GLY A 109 0.02 13.37 -3.04
C GLY A 109 -1.29 14.12 -3.23
N ARG A 110 -1.67 14.40 -4.49
CA ARG A 110 -2.98 15.02 -4.80
C ARG A 110 -4.14 14.09 -4.45
N ALA A 111 -4.07 12.81 -4.82
CA ALA A 111 -5.10 11.83 -4.50
C ALA A 111 -5.28 11.67 -2.98
N CYS A 112 -4.19 11.55 -2.22
CA CYS A 112 -4.24 11.55 -0.75
C CYS A 112 -4.88 12.84 -0.21
N GLY A 113 -4.50 14.01 -0.74
CA GLY A 113 -5.04 15.29 -0.33
C GLY A 113 -6.54 15.42 -0.57
N GLU A 114 -7.08 14.86 -1.65
CA GLU A 114 -8.51 14.83 -1.92
C GLU A 114 -9.26 14.00 -0.87
N VAL A 115 -8.78 12.78 -0.59
CA VAL A 115 -9.37 11.93 0.44
C VAL A 115 -9.32 12.60 1.82
N LEU A 116 -8.18 13.18 2.18
CA LEU A 116 -8.01 13.88 3.47
C LEU A 116 -8.95 15.08 3.60
N ARG A 117 -9.21 15.84 2.52
CA ARG A 117 -10.21 16.93 2.56
C ARG A 117 -11.60 16.38 2.89
N HIS A 118 -12.01 15.28 2.27
CA HIS A 118 -13.29 14.65 2.58
C HIS A 118 -13.36 14.11 4.02
N MET A 119 -12.25 13.57 4.54
CA MET A 119 -12.18 13.04 5.90
C MET A 119 -12.25 14.11 7.00
N LEU A 120 -11.67 15.29 6.75
CA LEU A 120 -11.47 16.32 7.79
C LEU A 120 -12.49 17.46 7.72
N LEU A 121 -13.14 17.65 6.57
CA LEU A 121 -14.07 18.76 6.33
C LEU A 121 -15.50 18.30 6.03
N GLY A 122 -15.71 17.00 5.77
CA GLY A 122 -17.03 16.38 5.61
C GLY A 122 -17.57 15.88 6.94
#